data_AF-A0A2V6CTX5-F1
#
_entry.id   AF-A0A2V6CTX5-F1
#
_cell.length_a   1.000
_cell.length_b   1.000
_cell.length_c   1.000
_cell.angle_alpha   90.00
_cell.angle_beta   90.00
_cell.angle_gamma   90.00
#
_symmetry.space_group_name_H-M   'P 1'
#
loop_
_entity.id
_entity.type
_entity.pdbx_description
1 polymer ?
#
loop_
_entity_poly.entity_id
_entity_poly.type
_entity_poly.pdbx_seq_one_letter_code
_entity_poly.pdbx_strand_id
1 'polypeptide(L)'
;MLPNARTSWLFFPLWLGYILLVDALVSARQGNSLWSRSTRKFVLLFCFSAPVWWLFELINLRTANWEYLGRELFTPLQFNLLCTIAFSTVIPAVFETAELIQTFRWTHFCNSGPRVPATPRVFVVLFVAGVAMLVLLLACPKFFYPFTWTSLVLIFEPINHWIGRPHFLQKLRDGDWRIVLSLALGALICGFFWEMWNYYSFPKWVYHTPGTEFLRIFEMPLLGYGGFISFALELYALKNFFWPSGPQIDEQTHH
;
A
#
# COMPACT_ATOMS: atom_id res chain seq x y z
N MET A 1 -18.80 26.53 12.30
CA MET A 1 -18.41 25.42 11.41
C MET A 1 -17.56 26.01 10.29
N LEU A 2 -16.27 25.69 10.22
CA LEU A 2 -15.35 26.27 9.23
C LEU A 2 -15.73 25.79 7.80
N PRO A 3 -15.86 26.68 6.80
CA PRO A 3 -16.21 26.33 5.42
C PRO A 3 -15.28 25.28 4.79
N ASN A 4 -14.01 25.23 5.21
CA ASN A 4 -12.97 24.44 4.53
C ASN A 4 -12.75 23.04 5.12
N ALA A 5 -13.15 22.77 6.37
CA ALA A 5 -12.88 21.49 7.03
C ALA A 5 -13.87 20.37 6.67
N ARG A 6 -14.89 20.63 5.83
CA ARG A 6 -15.93 19.64 5.50
C ARG A 6 -15.36 18.42 4.78
N THR A 7 -14.29 18.61 4.02
CA THR A 7 -13.63 17.53 3.27
C THR A 7 -12.98 16.49 4.18
N SER A 8 -12.72 16.82 5.47
CA SER A 8 -12.22 15.87 6.47
C SER A 8 -13.14 14.66 6.68
N TRP A 9 -14.44 14.82 6.43
CA TRP A 9 -15.45 13.77 6.57
C TRP A 9 -15.75 13.05 5.24
N LEU A 10 -15.32 13.61 4.11
CA LEU A 10 -15.63 13.10 2.77
C LEU A 10 -14.61 12.08 2.27
N PHE A 11 -13.39 12.09 2.81
CA PHE A 11 -12.33 11.19 2.38
C PHE A 11 -12.73 9.71 2.48
N PHE A 12 -13.29 9.30 3.62
CA PHE A 12 -13.69 7.91 3.82
C PHE A 12 -14.86 7.47 2.94
N PRO A 13 -16.01 8.18 2.88
CA PRO A 13 -17.09 7.83 1.96
C PRO A 13 -16.64 7.78 0.49
N LEU A 14 -15.74 8.68 0.08
CA LEU A 14 -15.21 8.71 -1.28
C LEU A 14 -14.39 7.45 -1.59
N TRP A 15 -13.45 7.08 -0.72
CA TRP A 15 -12.67 5.85 -0.87
C TRP A 15 -13.53 4.59 -0.74
N LEU A 16 -14.51 4.59 0.15
CA LEU A 16 -15.45 3.47 0.27
C LEU A 16 -16.23 3.28 -1.04
N GLY A 17 -16.72 4.36 -1.65
CA GLY A 17 -17.37 4.33 -2.95
C GLY A 17 -16.45 3.81 -4.05
N TYR A 18 -15.19 4.26 -4.07
CA TYR A 18 -14.17 3.74 -4.99
C TYR A 18 -13.94 2.23 -4.82
N ILE A 19 -13.71 1.78 -3.59
CA ILE A 19 -13.44 0.36 -3.28
C ILE A 19 -14.60 -0.51 -3.75
N LEU A 20 -15.85 -0.15 -3.39
CA LEU A 20 -17.04 -0.90 -3.80
C LEU A 20 -17.27 -0.88 -5.31
N LEU A 21 -16.95 0.24 -5.97
CA LEU A 21 -17.01 0.34 -7.44
C LEU A 21 -16.00 -0.61 -8.09
N VAL A 22 -14.75 -0.61 -7.63
CA VAL A 22 -13.69 -1.48 -8.17
C VAL A 22 -14.02 -2.94 -7.93
N ASP A 23 -14.47 -3.29 -6.73
CA ASP A 23 -14.95 -4.63 -6.36
C ASP A 23 -16.08 -5.11 -7.30
N ALA A 24 -17.07 -4.26 -7.56
CA ALA A 24 -18.14 -4.57 -8.51
C ALA A 24 -17.61 -4.76 -9.94
N LEU A 25 -16.61 -3.98 -10.38
CA LEU A 25 -15.96 -4.14 -11.68
C LEU A 25 -15.17 -5.45 -11.77
N VAL A 26 -14.48 -5.85 -10.71
CA VAL A 26 -13.79 -7.14 -10.61
C VAL A 26 -14.81 -8.28 -10.75
N SER A 27 -15.86 -8.25 -9.94
CA SER A 27 -16.96 -9.22 -9.96
C SER A 27 -17.62 -9.33 -11.34
N ALA A 28 -17.86 -8.20 -12.00
CA ALA A 28 -18.43 -8.18 -13.35
C ALA A 28 -17.50 -8.80 -14.42
N ARG A 29 -16.18 -8.78 -14.21
CA ARG A 29 -15.17 -9.24 -15.18
C ARG A 29 -14.73 -10.68 -14.97
N GLN A 30 -14.65 -11.14 -13.73
CA GLN A 30 -14.16 -12.47 -13.35
C GLN A 30 -15.25 -13.38 -12.74
N GLY A 31 -16.44 -12.85 -12.45
CA GLY A 31 -17.54 -13.58 -11.82
C GLY A 31 -17.42 -13.70 -10.29
N ASN A 32 -16.31 -13.27 -9.70
CA ASN A 32 -16.13 -13.12 -8.26
C ASN A 32 -15.15 -11.98 -7.94
N SER A 33 -15.06 -11.62 -6.67
CA SER A 33 -14.22 -10.53 -6.14
C SER A 33 -13.88 -10.79 -4.66
N LEU A 34 -13.08 -9.94 -4.01
CA LEU A 34 -12.77 -10.11 -2.59
C LEU A 34 -14.05 -10.12 -1.72
N TRP A 35 -15.02 -9.26 -2.04
CA TRP A 35 -16.31 -9.24 -1.35
C TRP A 35 -17.10 -10.52 -1.56
N SER A 36 -17.26 -10.97 -2.81
CA SER A 36 -18.08 -12.14 -3.10
C SER A 36 -17.44 -13.44 -2.62
N ARG A 37 -16.10 -13.52 -2.60
CA ARG A 37 -15.34 -14.66 -2.02
C ARG A 37 -15.50 -14.70 -0.50
N SER A 38 -15.43 -13.57 0.20
CA SER A 38 -15.74 -13.50 1.63
C SER A 38 -15.97 -12.09 2.12
N THR A 39 -17.24 -11.70 2.29
CA THR A 39 -17.62 -10.39 2.85
C THR A 39 -16.98 -10.14 4.21
N ARG A 40 -16.87 -11.18 5.06
CA ARG A 40 -16.20 -11.06 6.36
C ARG A 40 -14.72 -10.68 6.18
N LYS A 41 -13.99 -11.36 5.31
CA LYS A 41 -12.57 -11.04 5.10
C LYS A 41 -12.40 -9.67 4.42
N PHE A 42 -13.29 -9.31 3.51
CA PHE A 42 -13.32 -7.98 2.89
C PHE A 42 -13.47 -6.87 3.95
N VAL A 43 -14.46 -6.95 4.84
CA VAL A 43 -14.65 -5.94 5.90
C VAL A 43 -13.45 -5.90 6.85
N LEU A 44 -12.88 -7.06 7.18
CA LEU A 44 -11.69 -7.13 8.03
C LEU A 44 -10.44 -6.48 7.40
N LEU A 45 -10.36 -6.32 6.07
CA LEU A 45 -9.28 -5.55 5.44
C LEU A 45 -9.26 -4.09 5.94
N PHE A 46 -10.43 -3.49 6.15
CA PHE A 46 -10.50 -2.11 6.66
C PHE A 46 -9.95 -2.01 8.07
N CYS A 47 -10.34 -2.96 8.94
CA CYS A 47 -9.83 -3.04 10.31
C CYS A 47 -8.31 -3.29 10.34
N PHE A 48 -7.80 -4.09 9.41
CA PHE A 48 -6.37 -4.41 9.31
C PHE A 48 -5.55 -3.26 8.73
N SER A 49 -6.11 -2.48 7.82
CA SER A 49 -5.44 -1.39 7.12
C SER A 49 -4.98 -0.27 8.05
N ALA A 50 -5.81 0.13 9.01
CA ALA A 50 -5.48 1.26 9.88
C ALA A 50 -4.23 1.02 10.76
N PRO A 51 -4.10 -0.12 11.50
CA PRO A 51 -2.88 -0.44 12.23
C PRO A 51 -1.62 -0.49 11.36
N VAL A 52 -1.75 -0.98 10.13
CA VAL A 52 -0.62 -1.00 9.18
C VAL A 52 -0.18 0.41 8.82
N TRP A 53 -1.10 1.33 8.50
CA TRP A 53 -0.71 2.72 8.24
C TRP A 53 -0.14 3.41 9.48
N TRP A 54 -0.68 3.14 10.67
CA TRP A 54 -0.11 3.67 11.91
C TRP A 54 1.34 3.24 12.17
N LEU A 55 1.80 2.11 11.61
CA LEU A 55 3.22 1.74 11.61
C LEU A 55 4.05 2.74 10.79
N PHE A 56 3.54 3.19 9.64
CA PHE A 56 4.19 4.23 8.82
C PHE A 56 4.17 5.59 9.51
N GLU A 57 3.08 5.95 10.19
CA GLU A 57 3.03 7.15 11.04
C GLU A 57 4.07 7.11 12.17
N LEU A 58 4.27 5.94 12.79
CA LEU A 58 5.29 5.75 13.82
C LEU A 58 6.70 5.99 13.26
N ILE A 59 6.99 5.49 12.05
CA ILE A 59 8.24 5.77 11.34
C ILE A 59 8.32 7.28 11.02
N ASN A 60 7.21 7.88 10.60
CA ASN A 60 7.13 9.28 10.24
C ASN A 60 7.38 10.23 11.42
N LEU A 61 7.09 9.83 12.68
CA LEU A 61 7.51 10.61 13.85
C LEU A 61 9.02 10.87 13.89
N ARG A 62 9.81 9.95 13.32
CA ARG A 62 11.27 10.08 13.26
C ARG A 62 11.74 10.74 11.96
N THR A 63 11.08 10.47 10.84
CA THR A 63 11.53 10.93 9.53
C THR A 63 10.99 12.30 9.15
N ALA A 64 9.81 12.67 9.64
CA ALA A 64 9.07 13.88 9.28
C ALA A 64 8.91 14.04 7.76
N ASN A 65 8.64 12.93 7.06
CA ASN A 65 8.48 12.89 5.60
C ASN A 65 7.20 13.54 5.12
N TRP A 66 6.14 13.48 5.94
CA TRP A 66 4.90 14.18 5.68
C TRP A 66 4.36 14.79 6.97
N GLU A 67 3.60 15.88 6.81
CA GLU A 67 2.84 16.49 7.89
C GLU A 67 1.41 16.78 7.45
N TYR A 68 0.52 16.92 8.42
CA TYR A 68 -0.88 17.23 8.18
C TYR A 68 -1.17 18.70 8.49
N LEU A 69 -1.45 19.49 7.46
CA LEU A 69 -1.92 20.87 7.60
C LEU A 69 -3.40 20.87 7.98
N GLY A 70 -3.80 21.72 8.93
CA GLY A 70 -5.17 21.79 9.44
C GLY A 70 -5.44 20.82 10.60
N ARG A 71 -4.42 20.12 11.11
CA ARG A 71 -4.54 19.26 12.31
C ARG A 71 -4.98 20.05 13.54
N GLU A 72 -4.52 21.28 13.67
CA GLU A 72 -4.80 22.22 14.74
C GLU A 72 -6.28 22.61 14.85
N LEU A 73 -7.09 22.33 13.82
CA LEU A 73 -8.53 22.55 13.85
C LEU A 73 -9.31 21.52 14.66
N PHE A 74 -8.66 20.44 15.08
CA PHE A 74 -9.28 19.30 15.74
C PHE A 74 -8.59 19.02 17.08
N THR A 75 -9.32 18.40 18.02
CA THR A 75 -8.65 17.83 19.19
C THR A 75 -7.79 16.64 18.75
N PRO A 76 -6.71 16.31 19.49
CA PRO A 76 -5.85 15.17 19.14
C PRO A 76 -6.61 13.86 18.95
N LEU A 77 -7.60 13.60 19.82
CA LEU A 77 -8.45 12.41 19.72
C LEU A 77 -9.31 12.43 18.46
N GLN A 78 -9.98 13.54 18.15
CA GLN A 78 -10.81 13.66 16.96
C GLN A 78 -10.00 13.49 15.69
N PHE A 79 -8.84 14.14 15.60
CA PHE A 79 -7.96 14.02 14.44
C PHE A 79 -7.46 12.58 14.26
N ASN A 80 -6.99 11.95 15.33
CA ASN A 80 -6.51 10.57 15.26
C ASN A 80 -7.61 9.57 14.88
N LEU A 81 -8.87 9.80 15.31
CA LEU A 81 -10.01 8.99 14.88
C LEU A 81 -10.33 9.19 13.40
N LEU A 82 -10.34 10.44 12.91
CA LEU A 82 -10.51 10.75 11.49
C LEU A 82 -9.41 10.10 10.63
N CYS A 83 -8.16 10.24 11.05
CA CYS A 83 -7.02 9.57 10.43
C CYS A 83 -7.19 8.04 10.44
N THR A 84 -7.58 7.44 11.57
CA THR A 84 -7.79 5.98 11.65
C THR A 84 -8.86 5.51 10.67
N ILE A 85 -9.96 6.26 10.53
CA ILE A 85 -11.01 5.96 9.56
C ILE A 85 -10.47 6.11 8.13
N ALA A 86 -9.72 7.17 7.83
CA ALA A 86 -9.09 7.37 6.52
C ALA A 86 -8.07 6.25 6.19
N PHE A 87 -7.21 5.89 7.14
CA PHE A 87 -6.19 4.85 7.00
C PHE A 87 -6.80 3.45 6.82
N SER A 88 -8.03 3.24 7.26
CA SER A 88 -8.75 1.98 7.04
C SER A 88 -8.98 1.67 5.55
N THR A 89 -8.89 2.65 4.66
CA THR A 89 -9.19 2.44 3.23
C THR A 89 -7.98 2.06 2.39
N VAL A 90 -6.76 2.17 2.93
CA VAL A 90 -5.50 2.04 2.18
C VAL A 90 -5.33 0.65 1.56
N ILE A 91 -5.29 -0.40 2.40
CA ILE A 91 -5.14 -1.78 1.92
C ILE A 91 -6.30 -2.22 1.03
N PRO A 92 -7.59 -2.06 1.41
CA PRO A 92 -8.67 -2.52 0.55
C PRO A 92 -8.68 -1.80 -0.81
N ALA A 93 -8.36 -0.51 -0.87
CA ALA A 93 -8.23 0.20 -2.15
C ALA A 93 -7.12 -0.38 -3.03
N VAL A 94 -5.91 -0.57 -2.49
CA VAL A 94 -4.79 -1.11 -3.27
C VAL A 94 -5.07 -2.53 -3.73
N PHE A 95 -5.65 -3.37 -2.87
CA PHE A 95 -5.89 -4.78 -3.17
C PHE A 95 -7.01 -4.98 -4.20
N GLU A 96 -8.14 -4.26 -4.06
CA GLU A 96 -9.20 -4.30 -5.07
C GLU A 96 -8.69 -3.81 -6.43
N THR A 97 -7.93 -2.72 -6.46
CA THR A 97 -7.39 -2.19 -7.73
C THR A 97 -6.35 -3.15 -8.33
N ALA A 98 -5.52 -3.77 -7.50
CA ALA A 98 -4.59 -4.82 -7.95
C ALA A 98 -5.34 -6.02 -8.54
N GLU A 99 -6.46 -6.42 -7.93
CA GLU A 99 -7.29 -7.50 -8.45
C GLU A 99 -7.94 -7.12 -9.78
N LEU A 100 -8.46 -5.89 -9.88
CA LEU A 100 -8.97 -5.36 -11.15
C LEU A 100 -7.90 -5.42 -12.25
N ILE A 101 -6.65 -5.08 -11.94
CA ILE A 101 -5.55 -5.17 -12.89
C ILE A 101 -5.34 -6.63 -13.36
N GLN A 102 -5.40 -7.61 -12.46
CA GLN A 102 -5.28 -9.04 -12.83
C GLN A 102 -6.42 -9.54 -13.71
N THR A 103 -7.56 -8.86 -13.77
CA THR A 103 -8.65 -9.23 -14.68
C THR A 103 -8.36 -8.91 -16.14
N PHE A 104 -7.32 -8.15 -16.45
CA PHE A 104 -6.98 -7.82 -17.84
C PHE A 104 -6.08 -8.88 -18.46
N ARG A 105 -6.43 -9.30 -19.69
CA ARG A 105 -5.71 -10.37 -20.41
C ARG A 105 -4.22 -10.12 -20.58
N TRP A 106 -3.82 -8.86 -20.71
CA TRP A 106 -2.42 -8.50 -20.93
C TRP A 106 -1.53 -8.89 -19.73
N THR A 107 -2.08 -9.02 -18.53
CA THR A 107 -1.32 -9.47 -17.35
C THR A 107 -0.85 -10.92 -17.48
N HIS A 108 -1.50 -11.75 -18.29
CA HIS A 108 -1.02 -13.11 -18.55
C HIS A 108 0.33 -13.13 -19.24
N PHE A 109 0.70 -12.11 -20.03
CA PHE A 109 2.04 -12.03 -20.62
C PHE A 109 3.14 -11.83 -19.59
N CYS A 110 2.79 -11.43 -18.37
CA CYS A 110 3.73 -11.25 -17.26
C CYS A 110 4.00 -12.56 -16.49
N ASN A 111 3.48 -13.70 -16.95
CA ASN A 111 3.77 -15.02 -16.39
C ASN A 111 5.10 -15.64 -16.87
N SER A 112 5.79 -14.98 -17.79
CA SER A 112 7.02 -15.46 -18.45
C SER A 112 8.19 -14.48 -18.26
N GLY A 113 8.19 -13.75 -17.14
CA GLY A 113 9.25 -12.78 -16.85
C GLY A 113 10.56 -13.45 -16.39
N PRO A 114 11.63 -12.66 -16.18
CA PRO A 114 12.89 -13.17 -15.66
C PRO A 114 12.70 -13.91 -14.33
N ARG A 115 13.29 -15.10 -14.20
CA ARG A 115 13.20 -15.90 -12.97
C ARG A 115 14.14 -15.35 -11.92
N VAL A 116 13.60 -14.97 -10.76
CA VAL A 116 14.38 -14.45 -9.64
C VAL A 116 14.74 -15.59 -8.69
N PRO A 117 16.02 -15.80 -8.32
CA PRO A 117 16.39 -16.91 -7.47
C PRO A 117 15.82 -16.75 -6.04
N ALA A 118 14.86 -17.58 -5.66
CA ALA A 118 14.37 -17.67 -4.27
C ALA A 118 15.19 -18.69 -3.46
N THR A 119 16.50 -18.42 -3.30
CA THR A 119 17.41 -19.28 -2.52
C THR A 119 17.52 -18.80 -1.07
N PRO A 120 17.90 -19.67 -0.10
CA PRO A 120 18.09 -19.24 1.30
C PRO A 120 19.05 -18.05 1.44
N ARG A 121 20.11 -17.99 0.62
CA ARG A 121 21.05 -16.87 0.61
C ARG A 121 20.39 -15.56 0.21
N VAL A 122 19.51 -15.58 -0.80
CA VAL A 122 18.79 -14.38 -1.24
C VAL A 122 17.88 -13.85 -0.13
N PHE A 123 17.13 -14.74 0.54
CA PHE A 123 16.30 -14.32 1.67
C PHE A 123 17.10 -13.69 2.82
N VAL A 124 18.27 -14.25 3.17
CA VAL A 124 19.16 -13.65 4.18
C VAL A 124 19.68 -12.27 3.73
N VAL A 125 20.10 -12.13 2.46
CA VAL A 125 20.58 -10.86 1.92
C VAL A 125 19.47 -9.80 1.93
N LEU A 126 18.26 -10.14 1.49
CA LEU A 126 17.10 -9.23 1.53
C LEU A 126 16.81 -8.80 2.97
N PHE A 127 16.79 -9.75 3.91
CA PHE A 127 16.52 -9.45 5.32
C PHE A 127 17.57 -8.50 5.92
N VAL A 128 18.86 -8.80 5.74
CA VAL A 128 19.95 -7.96 6.24
C VAL A 128 19.91 -6.57 5.60
N ALA A 129 19.66 -6.49 4.29
CA ALA A 129 19.51 -5.22 3.58
C ALA A 129 18.31 -4.42 4.12
N GLY A 130 17.15 -5.05 4.32
CA GLY A 130 15.96 -4.42 4.87
C GLY A 130 16.18 -3.88 6.29
N VAL A 131 16.81 -4.68 7.16
CA VAL A 131 17.19 -4.24 8.51
C VAL A 131 18.18 -3.08 8.45
N ALA A 132 19.22 -3.16 7.61
CA ALA A 132 20.17 -2.08 7.44
C ALA A 132 19.50 -0.79 6.93
N MET A 133 18.58 -0.90 5.97
CA MET A 133 17.78 0.23 5.47
C MET A 133 16.93 0.86 6.58
N LEU A 134 16.24 0.05 7.39
CA LEU A 134 15.45 0.56 8.51
C LEU A 134 16.33 1.25 9.56
N VAL A 135 17.49 0.66 9.91
CA VAL A 135 18.45 1.25 10.85
C VAL A 135 19.00 2.58 10.32
N LEU A 136 19.42 2.64 9.05
CA LEU A 136 19.94 3.86 8.42
C LEU A 136 18.88 4.96 8.34
N LEU A 137 17.64 4.59 8.04
CA LEU A 137 16.50 5.51 8.05
C LEU A 137 16.27 6.13 9.43
N LEU A 138 16.33 5.33 10.50
CA LEU A 138 16.11 5.82 11.86
C LEU A 138 17.31 6.63 12.39
N ALA A 139 18.54 6.26 11.99
CA ALA A 139 19.76 6.95 12.38
C ALA A 139 19.91 8.30 11.66
N CYS A 140 19.71 8.31 10.34
CA CYS A 140 19.95 9.45 9.46
C CYS A 140 18.76 9.71 8.50
N PRO A 141 17.57 10.08 9.03
CA PRO A 141 16.36 10.19 8.23
C PRO A 141 16.45 11.23 7.11
N LYS A 142 17.23 12.31 7.30
CA LYS A 142 17.40 13.37 6.30
C LYS A 142 17.84 12.86 4.91
N PHE A 143 18.57 11.76 4.86
CA PHE A 143 19.07 11.17 3.61
C PHE A 143 18.37 9.86 3.25
N PHE A 144 18.08 9.04 4.25
CA PHE A 144 17.58 7.69 4.05
C PHE A 144 16.07 7.56 4.19
N TYR A 145 15.33 8.68 4.27
CA TYR A 145 13.88 8.65 4.30
C TYR A 145 13.17 7.84 3.21
N PRO A 146 13.69 7.67 1.97
CA PRO A 146 13.01 6.87 0.96
C PRO A 146 12.86 5.40 1.36
N PHE A 147 13.70 4.92 2.28
CA PHE A 147 13.65 3.55 2.78
C PHE A 147 12.39 3.26 3.61
N THR A 148 11.59 4.28 3.98
CA THR A 148 10.26 4.09 4.59
C THR A 148 9.39 3.20 3.70
N TRP A 149 9.52 3.32 2.38
CA TRP A 149 8.65 2.68 1.40
C TRP A 149 9.21 1.36 0.84
N THR A 150 10.32 0.85 1.37
CA THR A 150 10.96 -0.39 0.86
C THR A 150 11.55 -1.28 1.96
N SER A 151 11.94 -0.73 3.10
CA SER A 151 12.59 -1.52 4.15
C SER A 151 11.71 -2.64 4.69
N LEU A 152 10.40 -2.42 4.84
CA LEU A 152 9.52 -3.40 5.46
C LEU A 152 9.28 -4.60 4.54
N VAL A 153 9.17 -4.42 3.22
CA VAL A 153 9.03 -5.56 2.30
C VAL A 153 10.27 -6.43 2.34
N LEU A 154 11.46 -5.84 2.37
CA LEU A 154 12.73 -6.59 2.44
C LEU A 154 12.92 -7.34 3.76
N ILE A 155 12.27 -6.88 4.84
CA ILE A 155 12.25 -7.55 6.14
C ILE A 155 11.20 -8.67 6.17
N PHE A 156 9.95 -8.36 5.82
CA PHE A 156 8.82 -9.26 6.03
C PHE A 156 8.70 -10.34 4.95
N GLU A 157 9.20 -10.10 3.74
CA GLU A 157 9.19 -11.12 2.68
C GLU A 157 10.05 -12.36 3.06
N PRO A 158 11.32 -12.22 3.51
CA PRO A 158 12.08 -13.33 4.08
C PRO A 158 11.47 -13.96 5.33
N ILE A 159 10.92 -13.16 6.24
CA ILE A 159 10.27 -13.68 7.44
C ILE A 159 9.10 -14.58 7.06
N ASN A 160 8.24 -14.13 6.12
CA ASN A 160 7.13 -14.92 5.61
C ASN A 160 7.60 -16.25 5.02
N HIS A 161 8.70 -16.25 4.25
CA HIS A 161 9.31 -17.47 3.76
C HIS A 161 9.72 -18.42 4.89
N TRP A 162 10.45 -17.93 5.90
CA TRP A 162 10.97 -18.76 6.99
C TRP A 162 9.89 -19.37 7.89
N ILE A 163 8.76 -18.69 8.06
CA ILE A 163 7.63 -19.17 8.87
C ILE A 163 6.53 -19.85 8.04
N GLY A 164 6.79 -20.13 6.75
CA GLY A 164 5.88 -20.87 5.88
C GLY A 164 4.61 -20.12 5.47
N ARG A 165 4.65 -18.78 5.43
CA ARG A 165 3.54 -17.92 5.02
C ARG A 165 3.62 -17.54 3.53
N PRO A 166 2.50 -17.08 2.92
CA PRO A 166 2.51 -16.62 1.54
C PRO A 166 3.50 -15.47 1.32
N HIS A 167 4.27 -15.54 0.24
CA HIS A 167 5.33 -14.60 -0.09
C HIS A 167 5.47 -14.54 -1.63
N PHE A 168 5.74 -13.37 -2.20
CA PHE A 168 5.70 -13.16 -3.65
C PHE A 168 6.96 -13.66 -4.39
N LEU A 169 8.10 -13.78 -3.70
CA LEU A 169 9.37 -14.22 -4.29
C LEU A 169 9.28 -15.66 -4.82
N GLN A 170 8.40 -16.48 -4.25
CA GLN A 170 8.08 -17.82 -4.78
C GLN A 170 7.55 -17.75 -6.21
N LYS A 171 6.69 -16.77 -6.51
CA LYS A 171 6.12 -16.60 -7.85
C LYS A 171 7.14 -16.04 -8.83
N LEU A 172 7.96 -15.10 -8.38
CA LEU A 172 9.05 -14.55 -9.18
C LEU A 172 10.09 -15.62 -9.56
N ARG A 173 10.32 -16.62 -8.70
CA ARG A 173 11.14 -17.79 -9.04
C ARG A 173 10.58 -18.56 -10.22
N ASP A 174 9.27 -18.69 -10.28
CA ASP A 174 8.58 -19.43 -11.33
C ASP A 174 8.37 -18.55 -12.60
N GLY A 175 8.73 -17.27 -12.54
CA GLY A 175 8.61 -16.29 -13.63
C GLY A 175 7.27 -15.54 -13.65
N ASP A 176 6.44 -15.73 -12.63
CA ASP A 176 5.12 -15.10 -12.51
C ASP A 176 5.20 -13.74 -11.79
N TRP A 177 5.23 -12.68 -12.58
CA TRP A 177 5.30 -11.29 -12.11
C TRP A 177 3.93 -10.64 -11.89
N ARG A 178 2.82 -11.38 -12.12
CA ARG A 178 1.47 -10.81 -12.09
C ARG A 178 1.17 -10.12 -10.76
N ILE A 179 1.47 -10.78 -9.63
CA ILE A 179 1.17 -10.21 -8.32
C ILE A 179 1.93 -8.90 -8.07
N VAL A 180 3.22 -8.84 -8.44
CA VAL A 180 4.09 -7.68 -8.22
C VAL A 180 3.62 -6.52 -9.10
N LEU A 181 3.34 -6.81 -10.38
CA LEU A 181 2.89 -5.80 -11.32
C LEU A 181 1.51 -5.25 -10.98
N SER A 182 0.58 -6.12 -10.60
CA SER A 182 -0.77 -5.73 -10.22
C SER A 182 -0.79 -4.91 -8.94
N LEU A 183 0.00 -5.28 -7.93
CA LEU A 183 0.17 -4.48 -6.72
C LEU A 183 0.80 -3.11 -7.05
N ALA A 184 1.86 -3.08 -7.85
CA ALA A 184 2.54 -1.86 -8.25
C ALA A 184 1.60 -0.89 -8.98
N LEU A 185 0.91 -1.38 -10.02
CA LEU A 185 -0.05 -0.57 -10.78
C LEU A 185 -1.27 -0.19 -9.93
N GLY A 186 -1.73 -1.08 -9.05
CA GLY A 186 -2.84 -0.80 -8.14
C GLY A 186 -2.51 0.36 -7.22
N ALA A 187 -1.33 0.32 -6.59
CA ALA A 187 -0.86 1.41 -5.74
C ALA A 187 -0.51 2.68 -6.51
N LEU A 188 -0.05 2.62 -7.76
CA LEU A 188 0.16 3.81 -8.59
C LEU A 188 -1.16 4.51 -8.92
N ILE A 189 -2.19 3.74 -9.28
CA ILE A 189 -3.54 4.27 -9.52
C ILE A 189 -4.10 4.86 -8.23
N CYS A 190 -4.02 4.15 -7.10
CA CYS A 190 -4.45 4.66 -5.81
C CYS A 190 -3.64 5.90 -5.40
N GLY A 191 -2.33 5.91 -5.62
CA GLY A 191 -1.44 7.05 -5.41
C GLY A 191 -1.87 8.28 -6.19
N PHE A 192 -2.21 8.12 -7.47
CA PHE A 192 -2.77 9.20 -8.27
C PHE A 192 -4.05 9.79 -7.65
N PHE A 193 -5.00 8.93 -7.23
CA PHE A 193 -6.25 9.39 -6.61
C PHE A 193 -6.05 9.97 -5.20
N TRP A 194 -5.15 9.41 -4.39
CA TRP A 194 -4.76 9.96 -3.09
C TRP A 194 -4.26 11.38 -3.26
N GLU A 195 -3.31 11.59 -4.17
CA GLU A 195 -2.74 12.90 -4.45
C GLU A 195 -3.77 13.88 -5.03
N MET A 196 -4.60 13.43 -5.98
CA MET A 196 -5.65 14.25 -6.57
C MET A 196 -6.68 14.70 -5.53
N TRP A 197 -7.16 13.80 -4.67
CA TRP A 197 -8.17 14.14 -3.66
C TRP A 197 -7.59 14.95 -2.50
N ASN A 198 -6.34 14.68 -2.12
CA ASN A 198 -5.62 15.46 -1.11
C ASN A 198 -5.37 16.91 -1.54
N TYR A 199 -5.05 17.12 -2.82
CA TYR A 199 -4.82 18.47 -3.35
C TYR A 199 -6.03 19.40 -3.15
N TYR A 200 -7.25 18.86 -3.23
CA TYR A 200 -8.50 19.59 -3.04
C TYR A 200 -9.09 19.46 -1.62
N SER A 201 -8.39 18.84 -0.67
CA SER A 201 -8.89 18.64 0.69
C SER A 201 -8.29 19.61 1.70
N PHE A 202 -8.99 19.77 2.82
CA PHE A 202 -8.48 20.39 4.03
C PHE A 202 -9.18 19.75 5.25
N PRO A 203 -8.44 19.13 6.19
CA PRO A 203 -6.98 19.02 6.27
C PRO A 203 -6.40 18.21 5.09
N LYS A 204 -5.10 18.41 4.85
CA LYS A 204 -4.35 17.72 3.79
C LYS A 204 -2.97 17.32 4.28
N TRP A 205 -2.38 16.29 3.69
CA TRP A 205 -0.97 15.99 3.92
C TRP A 205 -0.10 16.73 2.91
N VAL A 206 1.08 17.16 3.34
CA VAL A 206 2.12 17.73 2.48
C VAL A 206 3.43 17.00 2.73
N TYR A 207 4.25 16.89 1.69
CA TYR A 207 5.49 16.13 1.73
C TYR A 207 6.71 17.02 1.95
N HIS A 208 7.59 16.58 2.84
CA HIS A 208 8.93 17.12 3.03
C HIS A 208 9.93 16.14 2.42
N THR A 209 10.33 16.38 1.18
CA THR A 209 11.21 15.47 0.42
C THR A 209 12.45 16.19 -0.10
N PRO A 210 13.46 16.37 0.77
CA PRO A 210 14.68 17.08 0.42
C PRO A 210 15.34 16.49 -0.83
N GLY A 211 15.59 17.33 -1.85
CA GLY A 211 16.29 16.94 -3.07
C GLY A 211 15.41 16.38 -4.19
N THR A 212 14.12 16.13 -3.96
CA THR A 212 13.18 15.67 -5.00
C THR A 212 12.03 16.63 -5.26
N GLU A 213 12.12 17.89 -4.86
CA GLU A 213 10.97 18.83 -4.85
C GLU A 213 10.48 19.31 -6.24
N PHE A 214 11.05 18.80 -7.33
CA PHE A 214 10.76 19.19 -8.71
C PHE A 214 9.70 18.30 -9.38
N LEU A 215 9.07 18.80 -10.45
CA LEU A 215 8.06 18.06 -11.25
C LEU A 215 6.94 17.44 -10.39
N ARG A 216 6.22 18.29 -9.64
CA ARG A 216 5.10 17.86 -8.81
C ARG A 216 3.87 17.53 -9.65
N ILE A 217 3.26 16.38 -9.38
CA ILE A 217 1.91 16.04 -9.82
C ILE A 217 1.07 16.11 -8.54
N PHE A 218 0.22 17.14 -8.43
CA PHE A 218 -0.42 17.53 -7.17
C PHE A 218 0.59 17.86 -6.06
N GLU A 219 0.49 17.27 -4.87
CA GLU A 219 1.39 17.53 -3.74
C GLU A 219 2.69 16.71 -3.81
N MET A 220 2.68 15.56 -4.49
CA MET A 220 3.84 14.67 -4.59
C MET A 220 4.72 14.97 -5.82
N PRO A 221 6.06 15.01 -5.65
CA PRO A 221 6.98 14.96 -6.78
C PRO A 221 6.84 13.67 -7.59
N LEU A 222 7.07 13.72 -8.90
CA LEU A 222 6.99 12.55 -9.78
C LEU A 222 7.85 11.37 -9.27
N LEU A 223 9.05 11.65 -8.76
CA LEU A 223 9.92 10.60 -8.18
C LEU A 223 9.31 9.93 -6.95
N GLY A 224 8.47 10.65 -6.20
CA GLY A 224 7.75 10.12 -5.05
C GLY A 224 6.80 8.98 -5.43
N TYR A 225 6.21 9.01 -6.63
CA TYR A 225 5.32 7.95 -7.09
C TYR A 225 6.02 6.59 -7.21
N GLY A 226 7.35 6.56 -7.38
CA GLY A 226 8.13 5.32 -7.32
C GLY A 226 8.03 4.62 -5.96
N GLY A 227 7.79 5.36 -4.89
CA GLY A 227 7.54 4.82 -3.55
C GLY A 227 6.27 3.95 -3.50
N PHE A 228 5.21 4.29 -4.24
CA PHE A 228 3.96 3.52 -4.25
C PHE A 228 4.15 2.08 -4.74
N ILE A 229 5.09 1.86 -5.67
CA ILE A 229 5.41 0.54 -6.23
C ILE A 229 5.87 -0.39 -5.12
N SER A 230 6.87 0.04 -4.35
CA SER A 230 7.45 -0.76 -3.26
C SER A 230 6.50 -0.82 -2.06
N PHE A 231 5.81 0.28 -1.76
CA PHE A 231 4.80 0.37 -0.72
C PHE A 231 3.70 -0.70 -0.87
N ALA A 232 3.21 -0.95 -2.09
CA ALA A 232 2.22 -2.00 -2.35
C ALA A 232 2.72 -3.39 -1.91
N LEU A 233 4.00 -3.66 -2.12
CA LEU A 233 4.63 -4.92 -1.71
C LEU A 233 4.82 -4.97 -0.20
N GLU A 234 5.05 -3.84 0.47
CA GLU A 234 5.06 -3.77 1.94
C GLU A 234 3.69 -4.11 2.52
N LEU A 235 2.62 -3.55 1.96
CA LEU A 235 1.24 -3.87 2.37
C LEU A 235 0.96 -5.38 2.21
N TYR A 236 1.37 -5.97 1.09
CA TYR A 236 1.19 -7.40 0.84
C TYR A 236 2.00 -8.27 1.80
N ALA A 237 3.28 -7.95 2.03
CA ALA A 237 4.15 -8.69 2.94
C ALA A 237 3.66 -8.60 4.40
N LEU A 238 3.24 -7.42 4.85
CA LEU A 238 2.67 -7.20 6.18
C LEU A 238 1.34 -7.92 6.35
N LYS A 239 0.44 -7.87 5.35
CA LYS A 239 -0.81 -8.63 5.37
C LYS A 239 -0.52 -10.11 5.52
N ASN A 240 0.38 -10.66 4.70
CA ASN A 240 0.65 -12.10 4.74
C ASN A 240 1.32 -12.51 6.05
N PHE A 241 2.13 -11.62 6.63
CA PHE A 241 2.70 -11.82 7.95
C PHE A 241 1.60 -11.84 9.02
N PHE A 242 0.87 -10.76 9.24
CA PHE A 242 -0.08 -10.69 10.35
C PHE A 242 -1.35 -11.52 10.13
N TRP A 243 -1.75 -11.74 8.88
CA TRP A 243 -2.99 -12.42 8.52
C TRP A 243 -2.82 -13.32 7.27
N PRO A 244 -2.12 -14.46 7.41
CA PRO A 244 -1.81 -15.35 6.28
C PRO A 244 -3.06 -15.97 5.63
N SER A 245 -4.15 -16.14 6.39
CA SER A 245 -5.43 -16.65 5.90
C SER A 245 -6.37 -15.56 5.33
N GLY A 246 -5.89 -14.32 5.24
CA GLY A 246 -6.63 -13.20 4.66
C GLY A 246 -6.92 -13.37 3.16
N PRO A 247 -7.62 -12.41 2.55
CA PRO A 247 -7.95 -12.45 1.14
C PRO A 247 -6.70 -12.57 0.27
N GLN A 248 -6.73 -13.48 -0.71
CA GLN A 248 -5.67 -13.64 -1.69
C GLN A 248 -6.08 -12.93 -2.99
N ILE A 249 -5.16 -12.17 -3.57
CA ILE A 249 -5.38 -11.41 -4.82
C ILE A 249 -5.17 -12.32 -6.04
N ASP A 250 -4.55 -13.47 -5.83
CA ASP A 250 -4.08 -14.42 -6.84
C ASP A 250 -4.89 -15.72 -6.91
N GLU A 251 -5.96 -15.84 -6.11
CA GLU A 251 -6.92 -16.94 -6.21
C GLU A 251 -7.74 -16.78 -7.50
N GLN A 252 -7.14 -17.11 -8.65
CA GLN A 252 -7.90 -17.37 -9.87
C GLN A 252 -8.54 -18.76 -9.72
N THR A 253 -9.84 -18.80 -9.44
CA THR A 253 -10.64 -20.00 -9.68
C THR A 253 -10.56 -20.34 -11.16
N HIS A 254 -9.86 -21.42 -11.48
CA HIS A 254 -9.96 -22.07 -12.78
C HIS A 254 -11.42 -22.48 -13.01
N HIS A 255 -12.10 -21.76 -13.89
CA HIS A 255 -13.34 -22.20 -14.53
C HIS A 255 -13.12 -22.24 -16.03
#